data_AF-A0A2V9UG22-F1
#
_entry.id   AF-A0A2V9UG22-F1
#
_cell.length_a   1.000
_cell.length_b   1.000
_cell.length_c   1.000
_cell.angle_alpha   90.00
_cell.angle_beta   90.00
_cell.angle_gamma   90.00
#
_symmetry.space_group_name_H-M   'P 1'
#
loop_
_entity.id
_entity.type
_entity.pdbx_description
1 polymer ?
#
loop_
_entity_poly.entity_id
_entity_poly.type
_entity_poly.pdbx_seq_one_letter_code
_entity_poly.pdbx_strand_id
1 'polypeptide(L)'
;MVITSGSELEKTLPLSLLGPTFMPVPLYGFLQGDTVGLLILADDGDTLEALARKLQAAASLRVAARDPLRVVYHDKIMDPAMTVAQAGFEALDRFDVLSGSK
;
A
#
# COMPACT_ATOMS: atom_id res chain seq x y z
N MET A 1 -56.13 -13.45 16.86
CA MET A 1 -55.22 -14.32 17.64
C MET A 1 -53.80 -13.92 17.27
N VAL A 2 -53.09 -13.28 18.20
CA VAL A 2 -51.67 -12.93 18.05
C VAL A 2 -50.85 -14.03 18.69
N ILE A 3 -49.84 -14.55 17.96
CA ILE A 3 -48.62 -15.11 18.54
C ILE A 3 -47.44 -14.62 17.68
N THR A 4 -46.53 -13.91 18.33
CA THR A 4 -45.24 -13.39 17.87
C THR A 4 -44.11 -14.42 18.04
N SER A 5 -43.07 -14.39 17.19
CA SER A 5 -41.63 -14.54 17.54
C SER A 5 -40.85 -14.64 16.21
N GLY A 6 -39.99 -13.70 15.81
CA GLY A 6 -38.68 -13.39 16.41
C GLY A 6 -37.59 -13.89 15.45
N SER A 7 -37.08 -13.03 14.56
CA SER A 7 -35.74 -12.45 14.70
C SER A 7 -34.59 -13.46 14.57
N GLU A 8 -34.17 -13.73 13.34
CA GLU A 8 -32.74 -13.86 13.01
C GLU A 8 -32.47 -13.08 11.71
N LEU A 9 -32.60 -11.75 11.84
CA LEU A 9 -31.92 -10.83 10.93
C LEU A 9 -30.42 -10.99 11.18
N GLU A 10 -29.70 -11.32 10.11
CA GLU A 10 -28.29 -11.02 9.88
C GLU A 10 -27.51 -10.60 11.13
N LYS A 11 -26.93 -11.57 11.84
CA LYS A 11 -25.82 -11.28 12.76
C LYS A 11 -24.64 -10.81 11.91
N THR A 12 -24.62 -9.54 11.56
CA THR A 12 -23.41 -8.86 11.11
C THR A 12 -22.42 -9.04 12.26
N LEU A 13 -21.40 -9.88 12.06
CA LEU A 13 -20.32 -9.97 13.03
C LEU A 13 -19.78 -8.54 13.23
N PRO A 14 -19.64 -8.04 14.47
CA PRO A 14 -19.00 -6.76 14.69
C PRO A 14 -17.58 -6.83 14.12
N LEU A 15 -17.19 -5.84 13.32
CA LEU A 15 -15.86 -5.73 12.69
C LEU A 15 -14.72 -5.91 13.71
N SER A 16 -14.99 -5.66 15.00
CA SER A 16 -14.08 -5.86 16.13
C SER A 16 -13.71 -7.32 16.43
N LEU A 17 -14.39 -8.31 15.83
CA LEU A 17 -14.09 -9.74 15.98
C LEU A 17 -13.22 -10.29 14.84
N LEU A 18 -13.08 -9.54 13.74
CA LEU A 18 -12.03 -9.79 12.77
C LEU A 18 -10.74 -9.29 13.45
N GLY A 19 -9.64 -10.05 13.36
CA GLY A 19 -8.32 -9.59 13.83
C GLY A 19 -7.96 -8.21 13.25
N PRO A 20 -6.84 -7.58 13.66
CA PRO A 20 -6.49 -6.23 13.21
C PRO A 20 -6.77 -6.10 11.71
N THR A 21 -7.75 -5.26 11.38
CA THR A 21 -8.28 -5.15 10.03
C THR A 21 -7.18 -4.60 9.15
N PHE A 22 -6.49 -5.48 8.44
CA PHE A 22 -5.55 -5.12 7.39
C PHE A 22 -6.35 -4.39 6.31
N MET A 23 -6.22 -3.07 6.27
CA MET A 23 -6.82 -2.25 5.22
C MET A 23 -5.71 -1.90 4.24
N PRO A 24 -5.70 -2.48 3.02
CA PRO A 24 -4.73 -2.10 2.03
C PRO A 24 -4.93 -0.64 1.64
N VAL A 25 -3.84 0.13 1.60
CA VAL A 25 -3.81 1.51 1.12
C VAL A 25 -3.49 1.48 -0.38
N PRO A 26 -4.43 1.87 -1.27
CA PRO A 26 -4.14 1.95 -2.69
C PRO A 26 -3.27 3.18 -2.97
N LEU A 27 -2.10 3.02 -3.58
CA LEU A 27 -1.15 4.10 -3.87
C LEU A 27 -0.75 4.13 -5.34
N TYR A 28 -0.53 5.32 -5.91
CA TYR A 28 0.05 5.46 -7.24
C TYR A 28 1.58 5.48 -7.17
N GLY A 29 2.22 4.39 -7.57
CA GLY A 29 3.68 4.26 -7.61
C GLY A 29 4.25 4.51 -9.00
N PHE A 30 5.31 5.32 -9.07
CA PHE A 30 6.04 5.62 -10.30
C PHE A 30 7.51 5.20 -10.16
N LEU A 31 7.94 4.22 -10.95
CA LEU A 31 9.32 3.77 -10.95
C LEU A 31 10.15 4.56 -11.96
N GLN A 32 11.32 5.04 -11.56
CA GLN A 32 12.24 5.72 -12.46
C GLN A 32 12.59 4.85 -13.67
N GLY A 33 12.32 5.37 -14.87
CA GLY A 33 12.53 4.66 -16.12
C GLY A 33 11.32 3.85 -16.60
N ASP A 34 10.24 3.73 -15.82
CA ASP A 34 8.96 3.23 -16.32
C ASP A 34 8.20 4.37 -17.03
N THR A 35 7.40 4.00 -18.03
CA THR A 35 6.54 4.93 -18.77
C THR A 35 5.17 5.10 -18.09
N VAL A 36 4.77 4.13 -17.27
CA VAL A 36 3.45 4.12 -16.62
C VAL A 36 3.57 4.13 -15.10
N GLY A 37 2.63 4.81 -14.44
CA GLY A 37 2.39 4.64 -13.01
C GLY A 37 1.51 3.41 -12.76
N LEU A 38 1.70 2.75 -11.62
CA LEU A 38 0.93 1.58 -11.22
C LEU A 38 0.16 1.87 -9.94
N LEU A 39 -1.08 1.38 -9.87
CA LEU A 39 -1.80 1.31 -8.60
C LEU A 39 -1.26 0.11 -7.80
N ILE A 40 -0.64 0.38 -6.66
CA ILE A 40 -0.08 -0.61 -5.74
C ILE A 40 -0.94 -0.67 -4.49
N LEU A 41 -1.29 -1.88 -4.06
CA LEU A 41 -1.91 -2.10 -2.76
C LEU A 41 -0.80 -2.27 -1.71
N ALA A 42 -0.64 -1.25 -0.88
CA ALA A 42 0.34 -1.21 0.20
C ALA A 42 -0.32 -1.65 1.51
N ASP A 43 0.43 -2.35 2.35
CA ASP A 43 0.00 -2.66 3.71
C ASP A 43 0.56 -1.59 4.65
N ASP A 44 -0.21 -1.13 5.64
CA ASP A 44 0.22 -0.10 6.61
C ASP A 44 1.53 -0.44 7.33
N GLY A 45 1.77 -1.74 7.53
CA GLY A 45 2.96 -2.29 8.14
C GLY A 45 4.13 -2.54 7.18
N ASP A 46 3.94 -2.40 5.87
CA ASP A 46 5.04 -2.51 4.90
C ASP A 46 6.07 -1.42 5.18
N THR A 47 7.35 -1.77 5.15
CA THR A 47 8.41 -0.76 5.10
C THR A 47 8.43 -0.10 3.73
N LEU A 48 8.94 1.12 3.63
CA LEU A 48 9.07 1.81 2.35
C LEU A 48 10.04 1.08 1.39
N GLU A 49 11.03 0.36 1.92
CA GLU A 49 11.84 -0.55 1.11
C GLU A 49 10.99 -1.69 0.51
N ALA A 50 10.13 -2.33 1.31
CA ALA A 50 9.25 -3.39 0.83
C ALA A 50 8.25 -2.86 -0.22
N LEU A 51 7.69 -1.67 0.01
CA LEU A 51 6.83 -0.99 -0.96
C LEU A 51 7.57 -0.71 -2.28
N ALA A 52 8.80 -0.21 -2.23
CA ALA A 52 9.60 0.04 -3.43
C ALA A 52 9.91 -1.25 -4.20
N ARG A 53 10.23 -2.34 -3.50
CA ARG A 53 10.45 -3.67 -4.11
C ARG A 53 9.16 -4.21 -4.74
N LYS A 54 8.01 -4.02 -4.09
CA LYS A 54 6.68 -4.38 -4.62
C LYS A 54 6.41 -3.65 -5.95
N LEU A 55 6.70 -2.34 -6.02
CA LEU A 55 6.58 -1.57 -7.26
C LEU A 55 7.57 -2.05 -8.34
N GLN A 56 8.84 -2.26 -7.99
CA GLN A 56 9.84 -2.75 -8.95
C GLN A 56 9.46 -4.11 -9.55
N ALA A 57 8.97 -5.04 -8.73
CA ALA A 57 8.50 -6.33 -9.20
C ALA A 57 7.33 -6.19 -10.18
N ALA A 58 6.36 -5.32 -9.88
CA ALA A 58 5.22 -5.05 -10.75
C ALA A 58 5.61 -4.37 -12.08
N ALA A 59 6.72 -3.64 -12.10
CA ALA A 59 7.28 -2.99 -13.28
C ALA A 59 8.28 -3.85 -14.07
N SER A 60 8.60 -5.06 -13.61
CA SER A 60 9.71 -5.89 -14.12
C SER A 60 9.62 -6.24 -15.61
N LEU A 61 8.43 -6.26 -16.20
CA LEU A 61 8.24 -6.48 -17.64
C LEU A 61 8.71 -5.29 -18.50
N ARG A 62 8.87 -4.12 -17.90
CA ARG A 62 9.20 -2.86 -18.60
C ARG A 62 10.52 -2.26 -18.14
N VAL A 63 10.88 -2.46 -16.88
CA VAL A 63 12.08 -1.87 -16.28
C VAL A 63 12.92 -2.97 -15.63
N ALA A 64 14.19 -3.06 -16.03
CA ALA A 64 15.13 -3.96 -15.39
C ALA A 64 15.37 -3.56 -13.91
N ALA A 65 15.42 -4.55 -13.02
CA ALA A 65 15.66 -4.34 -11.59
C ALA A 65 17.01 -3.64 -11.33
N ARG A 66 17.02 -2.75 -10.34
CA ARG A 66 18.19 -1.97 -9.92
C ARG A 66 18.15 -1.71 -8.42
N ASP A 67 19.33 -1.61 -7.81
CA ASP A 67 19.53 -1.19 -6.42
C ASP A 67 20.57 -0.05 -6.36
N PRO A 68 20.55 0.79 -5.31
CA PRO A 68 19.51 0.86 -4.26
C PRO A 68 18.22 1.53 -4.77
N LEU A 69 17.11 1.24 -4.08
CA LEU A 69 15.81 1.90 -4.28
C LEU A 69 15.58 2.97 -3.22
N ARG A 70 15.10 4.14 -3.64
CA ARG A 70 14.74 5.25 -2.75
C ARG A 70 13.31 5.69 -3.02
N VAL A 71 12.47 5.66 -1.99
CA VAL A 71 11.10 6.20 -2.05
C VAL A 71 11.15 7.71 -1.88
N VAL A 72 10.48 8.44 -2.78
CA VAL A 72 10.26 9.87 -2.71
C VAL A 72 8.77 10.12 -2.53
N TYR A 73 8.43 10.91 -1.51
CA TYR A 73 7.08 11.31 -1.20
C TYR A 73 7.09 12.78 -0.77
N HIS A 74 6.20 13.60 -1.35
CA HIS A 74 6.20 15.06 -1.17
C HIS A 74 7.59 15.69 -1.32
N ASP A 75 8.28 15.35 -2.42
CA ASP A 75 9.63 15.82 -2.78
C ASP A 75 10.74 15.48 -1.77
N LYS A 76 10.49 14.54 -0.85
CA LYS A 76 11.46 14.09 0.16
C LYS A 76 11.82 12.63 -0.04
N ILE A 77 13.12 12.34 -0.01
CA ILE A 77 13.60 10.96 0.11
C ILE A 77 13.27 10.49 1.52
N MET A 78 12.50 9.41 1.61
CA MET A 78 12.01 8.86 2.86
C MET A 78 12.98 7.82 3.43
N ASP A 79 12.92 7.59 4.75
CA ASP A 79 13.67 6.51 5.40
C ASP A 79 13.14 5.14 4.93
N PRO A 80 13.97 4.26 4.36
CA PRO A 80 13.53 2.94 3.90
C PRO A 80 12.96 2.04 5.01
N ALA A 81 13.33 2.26 6.27
CA ALA A 81 12.85 1.48 7.42
C ALA A 81 11.50 1.97 7.98
N MET A 82 11.06 3.17 7.57
CA MET A 82 9.74 3.70 7.95
C MET A 82 8.63 2.84 7.35
N THR A 83 7.51 2.68 8.06
CA THR A 83 6.33 2.00 7.51
C THR A 83 5.46 2.93 6.68
N VAL A 84 4.59 2.37 5.84
CA VAL A 84 3.59 3.13 5.07
C VAL A 84 2.72 4.01 5.98
N ALA A 85 2.25 3.47 7.11
CA ALA A 85 1.47 4.24 8.09
C ALA A 85 2.28 5.38 8.73
N GLN A 86 3.56 5.14 9.07
CA GLN A 86 4.43 6.16 9.65
C GLN A 86 4.77 7.28 8.65
N ALA A 87 4.85 6.95 7.36
CA ALA A 87 5.09 7.90 6.29
C ALA A 87 3.89 8.82 6.02
N GLY A 88 2.71 8.48 6.54
CA GLY A 88 1.50 9.29 6.39
C GLY A 88 0.97 9.28 4.96
N PHE A 89 1.04 8.13 4.27
CA PHE A 89 0.36 7.94 3.01
C PHE A 89 -1.16 7.86 3.23
N GLU A 90 -1.91 8.57 2.42
CA GLU A 90 -3.35 8.44 2.28
C GLU A 90 -3.70 7.65 1.00
N ALA A 91 -4.96 7.21 0.92
CA ALA A 91 -5.43 6.50 -0.25
C ALA A 91 -5.31 7.37 -1.51
N LEU A 92 -4.76 6.77 -2.56
CA LEU A 92 -4.48 7.34 -3.88
C LEU A 92 -3.36 8.39 -3.90
N ASP A 93 -2.58 8.49 -2.84
CA ASP A 93 -1.36 9.29 -2.88
C ASP A 93 -0.36 8.75 -3.89
N ARG A 94 0.44 9.68 -4.42
CA ARG A 94 1.55 9.38 -5.32
C ARG A 94 2.83 9.19 -4.53
N PHE A 95 3.61 8.18 -4.90
CA PHE A 95 5.03 8.09 -4.55
C PHE A 95 5.89 7.77 -5.77
N ASP A 96 7.13 8.21 -5.73
CA ASP A 96 8.12 7.94 -6.76
C ASP A 96 9.22 7.02 -6.20
N VAL A 97 9.76 6.14 -7.03
CA VAL A 97 10.90 5.27 -6.67
C VAL A 97 12.05 5.56 -7.61
N LEU A 98 13.13 6.10 -7.05
CA LEU A 98 14.37 6.34 -7.75
C LEU A 98 15.27 5.11 -7.65
N SER A 99 15.92 4.77 -8.77
CA SER A 99 16.81 3.62 -8.89
C SER A 99 18.19 4.09 -9.34
N GLY A 100 19.22 3.93 -8.52
CA GLY A 100 20.59 4.24 -8.94
C GLY A 100 21.51 4.82 -7.87
N SER A 101 22.77 4.98 -8.28
CA SER A 101 23.95 5.11 -7.44
C SER A 101 23.91 6.29 -6.46
N LYS A 102 24.60 6.07 -5.34
CA LYS A 102 24.77 6.97 -4.20
C LYS A 102 25.15 8.39 -4.60
#